data_AF-A0A4Q3FAK0-F1
#
_entry.id   AF-A0A4Q3FAK0-F1
#
_cell.length_a   1.000
_cell.length_b   1.000
_cell.length_c   1.000
_cell.angle_alpha   90.00
_cell.angle_beta   90.00
_cell.angle_gamma   90.00
#
_symmetry.space_group_name_H-M   'P 1'
#
loop_
_entity.id
_entity.type
_entity.pdbx_description
1 polymer ?
#
loop_
_entity_poly.entity_id
_entity_poly.type
_entity_poly.pdbx_seq_one_letter_code
_entity_poly.pdbx_strand_id
1 'polypeptide(L)' 'EIVEARIEGSGAGMDPPDGAKLVDGFWRWHPALPPLKEVVMRRSGATADWRICTASGCRPMGSYLPADADPVTLKVCD' A
#
# COMPACT_ATOMS: atom_id res chain seq x y z
N GLU A 1 6.64 7.24 -8.41
CA GLU A 1 7.77 6.38 -8.00
C GLU A 1 7.47 5.84 -6.60
N ILE A 2 7.67 4.53 -6.36
CA ILE A 2 7.57 3.97 -5.01
C ILE A 2 8.93 4.17 -4.36
N VAL A 3 8.96 4.93 -3.26
CA VAL A 3 10.24 5.35 -2.65
C VAL A 3 10.74 4.36 -1.59
N GLU A 4 9.84 3.63 -0.92
CA GLU A 4 10.18 2.73 0.18
C GLU A 4 9.02 1.76 0.47
N ALA A 5 9.35 0.54 0.90
CA ALA A 5 8.47 -0.31 1.68
C ALA A 5 9.12 -0.64 3.02
N ARG A 6 8.27 -0.87 4.04
CA ARG A 6 8.72 -1.18 5.40
C ARG A 6 7.77 -2.11 6.13
N ILE A 7 8.32 -2.96 6.99
CA ILE A 7 7.59 -3.80 7.94
C ILE A 7 8.24 -3.69 9.32
N GLU A 8 7.44 -3.73 10.39
CA GLU A 8 7.95 -3.59 11.76
C GLU A 8 8.60 -4.88 12.28
N GLY A 9 8.17 -6.04 11.78
CA GLY A 9 8.71 -7.33 12.19
C GLY A 9 8.40 -8.43 11.19
N SER A 10 9.13 -9.54 11.30
CA SER A 10 8.86 -10.77 10.55
C SER A 10 7.65 -11.49 11.16
N GLY A 11 6.59 -11.63 10.39
CA GLY A 11 5.41 -12.41 10.72
C GLY A 11 5.09 -13.40 9.60
N ALA A 12 4.08 -14.25 9.78
CA ALA A 12 3.66 -15.15 8.71
C ALA A 12 3.31 -14.37 7.44
N GLY A 13 4.09 -14.57 6.37
CA GLY A 13 3.92 -13.87 5.10
C GLY A 13 4.45 -12.43 5.06
N MET A 14 5.22 -12.01 6.06
CA MET A 14 5.81 -10.66 6.17
C MET A 14 7.32 -10.77 6.41
N ASP A 15 8.02 -11.56 5.59
CA ASP A 15 9.47 -11.64 5.67
C ASP A 15 10.11 -10.50 4.85
N PRO A 16 11.11 -9.79 5.41
CA PRO A 16 11.80 -8.74 4.68
C PRO A 16 12.62 -9.35 3.54
N PRO A 17 12.70 -8.70 2.36
CA PRO A 17 13.50 -9.20 1.25
C PRO A 17 15.00 -9.06 1.53
N ASP A 18 15.81 -9.76 0.72
CA ASP A 18 17.27 -9.62 0.75
C ASP A 18 17.70 -8.15 0.57
N GLY A 19 18.65 -7.73 1.40
CA GLY A 19 19.16 -6.36 1.40
C GLY A 19 18.29 -5.33 2.14
N ALA A 20 17.16 -5.75 2.73
CA ALA A 20 16.43 -4.90 3.68
C ALA A 20 17.29 -4.55 4.89
N LYS A 21 17.14 -3.33 5.39
CA LYS A 21 17.90 -2.82 6.54
C LYS A 21 16.98 -2.52 7.71
N LEU A 22 17.36 -2.95 8.91
CA LEU A 22 16.65 -2.61 10.13
C LEU A 22 17.02 -1.18 10.56
N VAL A 23 16.06 -0.26 10.47
CA VAL A 23 16.23 1.17 10.79
C VAL A 23 15.01 1.64 11.59
N ASP A 24 15.26 2.17 12.79
CA ASP A 24 14.25 2.66 13.73
C ASP A 24 13.13 1.66 14.03
N GLY A 25 13.49 0.38 14.19
CA GLY A 25 12.55 -0.70 14.49
C GLY A 25 11.77 -1.23 13.28
N PHE A 26 12.06 -0.76 12.06
CA PHE A 26 11.44 -1.27 10.83
C PHE A 26 12.50 -1.84 9.89
N TRP A 27 12.21 -2.99 9.27
CA TRP A 27 12.92 -3.41 8.07
C TRP A 27 12.47 -2.54 6.91
N ARG A 28 13.42 -1.90 6.22
CA ARG A 28 13.17 -0.97 5.11
C ARG A 28 13.94 -1.38 3.87
N TRP A 29 13.31 -1.22 2.71
CA TRP A 29 13.93 -1.48 1.40
C TRP A 29 13.26 -0.64 0.31
N HIS A 30 13.94 -0.54 -0.83
CA HIS A 30 13.37 0.05 -2.03
C HIS A 30 12.70 -1.04 -2.88
N PRO A 31 11.38 -0.99 -3.11
CA PRO A 31 10.69 -2.04 -3.85
C PRO A 31 11.09 -2.05 -5.32
N ALA A 32 11.59 -3.18 -5.82
CA ALA A 32 11.87 -3.40 -7.23
C ALA A 32 10.62 -3.86 -7.99
N LEU A 33 9.58 -3.01 -8.01
CA LEU A 33 8.31 -3.29 -8.70
C LEU A 33 8.19 -2.47 -9.99
N PRO A 34 7.78 -3.09 -11.12
CA PRO A 34 7.38 -2.33 -12.28
C PRO A 34 6.08 -1.55 -11.99
N PRO A 35 5.72 -0.56 -12.83
CA PRO A 35 4.40 0.06 -12.76
C PRO A 35 3.29 -0.99 -12.75
N LEU A 36 2.45 -0.97 -11.70
CA LEU A 36 1.33 -1.89 -11.56
C LEU A 36 0.16 -1.41 -12.44
N LYS A 37 -0.36 -2.30 -13.29
CA LYS A 37 -1.55 -2.01 -14.12
C LYS A 37 -2.83 -1.95 -13.29
N GLU A 38 -2.83 -2.66 -12.17
CA GLU A 38 -3.95 -2.83 -11.27
C GLU A 38 -3.44 -2.97 -9.83
N VAL A 39 -4.20 -2.42 -8.88
CA VAL A 39 -4.02 -2.63 -7.44
C VAL A 39 -5.38 -3.00 -6.84
N VAL A 40 -5.45 -4.19 -6.24
CA VAL A 40 -6.65 -4.66 -5.53
C VAL A 40 -6.45 -4.43 -4.04
N MET A 41 -7.36 -3.66 -3.43
CA MET A 41 -7.27 -3.21 -2.04
C MET A 41 -8.48 -3.71 -1.26
N ARG A 42 -8.21 -4.29 -0.07
CA ARG A 42 -9.26 -4.69 0.87
C ARG A 42 -9.57 -3.57 1.86
N ARG A 43 -10.85 -3.36 2.14
CA ARG A 43 -11.40 -2.39 3.11
C ARG A 43 -12.18 -3.14 4.19
N SER A 44 -11.57 -4.16 4.79
CA SER A 44 -12.18 -5.07 5.76
C SER A 44 -12.60 -4.44 7.09
N GLY A 45 -12.20 -3.19 7.35
CA GLY A 45 -12.42 -2.50 8.63
C GLY A 45 -11.50 -2.96 9.77
N ALA A 46 -10.63 -3.95 9.54
CA ALA A 46 -9.67 -4.42 10.56
C ALA A 46 -8.50 -3.45 10.79
N THR A 47 -8.26 -2.53 9.85
CA THR A 47 -7.20 -1.52 9.89
C THR A 47 -7.76 -0.16 9.46
N ALA A 48 -6.95 0.89 9.61
CA ALA A 48 -7.25 2.18 8.98
C ALA A 48 -7.47 2.02 7.46
N ASP A 49 -8.34 2.85 6.90
CA ASP A 49 -8.67 2.84 5.47
C ASP A 49 -7.52 3.39 4.60
N TRP A 50 -7.61 3.14 3.30
CA TRP A 50 -6.64 3.61 2.32
C TRP A 50 -6.73 5.12 2.09
N ARG A 51 -5.59 5.72 1.71
CA ARG A 51 -5.52 7.08 1.18
C ARG A 51 -4.91 7.06 -0.22
N ILE A 52 -5.54 7.77 -1.15
CA ILE A 52 -5.03 7.95 -2.50
C ILE A 52 -4.29 9.28 -2.57
N CYS A 53 -3.01 9.23 -2.94
CA CYS A 53 -2.15 10.41 -3.05
C CYS A 53 -1.76 10.66 -4.52
N THR A 54 -1.88 11.90 -4.95
CA THR A 54 -1.46 12.40 -6.27
C THR A 54 -0.62 13.67 -6.08
N ALA A 55 -0.13 14.26 -7.18
CA ALA A 55 0.56 15.56 -7.13
C ALA A 55 -0.28 16.68 -6.49
N SER A 56 -1.62 16.56 -6.52
CA SER A 56 -2.54 17.53 -5.92
C SER A 56 -2.80 17.31 -4.42
N GLY A 57 -2.26 16.24 -3.82
CA GLY A 57 -2.45 15.89 -2.42
C GLY A 57 -3.06 14.50 -2.21
N CYS A 58 -3.38 14.21 -0.95
CA CYS A 58 -3.91 12.91 -0.52
C CYS A 58 -5.37 13.04 -0.08
N ARG A 59 -6.20 12.07 -0.45
CA ARG A 59 -7.61 11.97 -0.05
C ARG A 59 -7.94 10.58 0.48
N PRO A 60 -8.85 10.47 1.47
CA PRO A 60 -9.31 9.17 1.94
C PRO A 60 -10.09 8.44 0.85
N MET A 61 -9.96 7.12 0.80
CA MET A 61 -10.63 6.26 -0.19
C MET A 61 -12.16 6.44 -0.15
N GLY A 62 -12.74 6.57 1.05
CA GLY A 62 -14.17 6.84 1.23
C GLY A 62 -14.68 8.15 0.61
N SER A 63 -13.81 9.04 0.13
CA SER A 63 -14.23 10.22 -0.65
C SER A 63 -14.50 9.92 -2.13
N TYR A 64 -14.17 8.72 -2.59
CA TYR A 64 -14.34 8.26 -3.97
C TYR A 64 -15.37 7.14 -4.12
N LEU A 65 -15.68 6.42 -3.03
CA LEU A 65 -16.41 5.16 -3.05
C LEU A 65 -17.49 5.10 -1.98
N PRO A 66 -18.53 4.27 -2.17
CA PRO A 66 -19.47 3.91 -1.11
C PRO A 66 -18.78 3.34 0.13
N ALA A 67 -19.45 3.46 1.28
CA ALA A 67 -18.89 3.03 2.57
C ALA A 67 -18.58 1.52 2.62
N ASP A 68 -19.37 0.70 1.94
CA ASP A 68 -19.32 -0.76 1.90
C ASP A 68 -18.51 -1.33 0.72
N ALA A 69 -17.85 -0.50 -0.07
CA ALA A 69 -17.05 -0.96 -1.20
C ALA A 69 -15.83 -1.79 -0.73
N ASP A 70 -15.88 -3.11 -0.94
CA ASP A 70 -14.78 -4.07 -0.75
C ASP A 70 -14.98 -5.33 -1.65
N PRO A 71 -13.96 -5.80 -2.40
CA PRO A 71 -12.68 -5.17 -2.63
C PRO A 71 -12.78 -3.96 -3.57
N VAL A 72 -11.76 -3.11 -3.54
CA VAL A 72 -11.61 -1.98 -4.45
C VAL A 72 -10.48 -2.25 -5.43
N THR A 73 -10.78 -2.13 -6.72
CA THR A 73 -9.78 -2.19 -7.79
C THR A 73 -9.44 -0.78 -8.27
N LEU A 74 -8.16 -0.40 -8.17
CA LEU A 74 -7.60 0.76 -8.86
C LEU A 74 -6.87 0.28 -10.11
N LYS A 75 -7.29 0.74 -11.28
CA LYS A 75 -6.67 0.44 -12.57
C LYS A 75 -6.55 1.70 -13.41
N VAL A 76 -5.74 1.63 -14.47
CA VAL A 76 -5.71 2.68 -15.50
C VAL A 76 -7.08 2.80 -16.16
N CYS A 77 -7.48 4.04 -16.51
CA CYS A 77 -8.63 4.29 -17.35
C CYS A 77 -8.36 3.77 -18.77
N ASP A 78 -9.43 3.45 -19.49
CA ASP A 78 -9.35 3.09 -20.91
C ASP A 78 -8.96 4.30 -21.78
#